data_AF-A0A0F9EY57-F1
#
_entry.id   AF-A0A0F9EY57-F1
#
_cell.length_a   1.000
_cell.length_b   1.000
_cell.length_c   1.000
_cell.angle_alpha   90.00
_cell.angle_beta   90.00
_cell.angle_gamma   90.00
#
_symmetry.space_group_name_H-M   'P 1'
#
loop_
_entity.id
_entity.type
_entity.pdbx_description
1 polymer ?
#
loop_
_entity_poly.entity_id
_entity_poly.type
_entity_poly.pdbx_seq_one_letter_code
_entity_poly.pdbx_strand_id
1 'polypeptide(L)'
;MSRMTFKTIYTDVQDISVVKVSSKLPLIKRGIQAGLDILVSKDLPYLMTDGLFPTIAIHNTGNVDVTNGSATVSGGATSPVFTLAMVGRKFRIDGDNTTYRIKAFVSSTEITLETAYVGSTDTDASYQIHKDEYRLAPDMATHKVMRQVEDQVAMNSIEATAFDILEPSARAEGSPRFDILVGSKLDIYNTGTISGTSGAVVITGSSTVWTGVEGLANGSRLTVGTEVYTIKSVDTDTQVTIYETLASTISAGTNYEISMDNMRLKVFPIPDVAEIIKYRYQRLAFPLIADTDLPDLPDEWHHVLVTAGLITAYQTKDKDEA
;
A
#
# COMPACT_ATOMS: atom_id res chain seq x y z
N MET A 1 -14.09 -32.92 -1.53
CA MET A 1 -15.18 -31.95 -1.80
C MET A 1 -14.70 -31.00 -2.89
N SER A 2 -15.57 -30.60 -3.80
CA SER A 2 -15.24 -29.54 -4.76
C SER A 2 -15.05 -28.23 -3.99
N ARG A 3 -13.97 -27.49 -4.25
CA ARG A 3 -13.78 -26.16 -3.65
C ARG A 3 -14.88 -25.21 -4.13
N MET A 4 -15.33 -24.33 -3.24
CA MET A 4 -16.26 -23.26 -3.56
C MET A 4 -15.62 -22.27 -4.53
N THR A 5 -16.24 -22.04 -5.68
CA THR A 5 -15.85 -20.98 -6.62
C THR A 5 -16.92 -19.90 -6.66
N PHE A 6 -16.60 -18.74 -7.24
CA PHE A 6 -17.60 -17.68 -7.42
C PHE A 6 -18.84 -18.18 -8.18
N LYS A 7 -18.61 -19.05 -9.18
CA LYS A 7 -19.67 -19.73 -9.92
C LYS A 7 -20.56 -20.61 -9.08
N THR A 8 -20.01 -21.41 -8.18
CA THR A 8 -20.85 -22.25 -7.30
C THR A 8 -21.70 -21.36 -6.40
N ILE A 9 -21.15 -20.27 -5.87
CA ILE A 9 -21.88 -19.33 -5.00
C ILE A 9 -23.08 -18.72 -5.71
N TYR A 10 -22.89 -18.09 -6.87
CA TYR A 10 -24.03 -17.42 -7.53
C TYR A 10 -25.02 -18.42 -8.13
N THR A 11 -24.60 -19.65 -8.48
CA THR A 11 -25.51 -20.70 -8.95
C THR A 11 -26.46 -21.12 -7.84
N ASP A 12 -25.94 -21.31 -6.62
CA ASP A 12 -26.77 -21.63 -5.45
C ASP A 12 -27.76 -20.51 -5.13
N VAL A 13 -27.35 -19.25 -5.27
CA VAL A 13 -28.27 -18.10 -5.13
C VAL A 13 -29.40 -18.17 -6.17
N GLN A 14 -29.10 -18.51 -7.42
CA GLN A 14 -30.10 -18.64 -8.49
C GLN A 14 -31.07 -19.79 -8.22
N ASP A 15 -30.55 -20.93 -7.76
CA ASP A 15 -31.35 -22.12 -7.45
C ASP A 15 -32.29 -21.89 -6.26
N ILE A 16 -31.81 -21.21 -5.20
CA ILE A 16 -32.62 -20.92 -4.00
C ILE A 16 -33.63 -19.80 -4.24
N SER A 17 -33.22 -18.70 -4.88
CA SER A 17 -34.11 -17.53 -5.08
C SER A 17 -35.23 -17.78 -6.10
N VAL A 18 -35.07 -18.79 -6.96
CA VAL A 18 -35.90 -19.03 -8.16
C VAL A 18 -35.82 -17.85 -9.17
N VAL A 19 -34.97 -16.85 -8.92
CA VAL A 19 -34.71 -15.73 -9.84
C VAL A 19 -33.74 -16.21 -10.92
N LYS A 20 -34.26 -16.90 -11.93
CA LYS A 20 -33.49 -17.46 -13.06
C LYS A 20 -33.13 -16.47 -14.16
N VAL A 21 -33.09 -15.17 -13.88
CA VAL A 21 -32.91 -14.18 -14.94
C VAL A 21 -31.42 -13.86 -15.09
N SER A 22 -30.84 -14.31 -16.20
CA SER A 22 -29.46 -13.98 -16.61
C SER A 22 -29.17 -12.47 -16.57
N SER A 23 -30.19 -11.63 -16.75
CA SER A 23 -30.11 -10.17 -16.66
C SER A 23 -29.79 -9.63 -15.25
N LYS A 24 -30.05 -10.40 -14.19
CA LYS A 24 -29.81 -9.98 -12.79
C LYS A 24 -28.50 -10.55 -12.21
N LEU A 25 -27.80 -11.40 -12.95
CA LEU A 25 -26.53 -11.99 -12.51
C LEU A 25 -25.48 -10.94 -12.07
N PRO A 26 -25.28 -9.80 -12.77
CA PRO A 26 -24.35 -8.78 -12.31
C PRO A 26 -24.70 -8.20 -10.93
N LEU A 27 -26.00 -8.06 -10.63
CA LEU A 27 -26.46 -7.56 -9.32
C LEU A 27 -26.23 -8.60 -8.23
N ILE A 28 -26.51 -9.87 -8.50
CA ILE A 28 -26.22 -10.98 -7.58
C ILE A 28 -24.72 -11.04 -7.27
N LYS A 29 -23.87 -10.99 -8.30
CA LYS A 29 -22.40 -10.95 -8.16
C LYS A 29 -21.95 -9.78 -7.28
N ARG A 30 -22.52 -8.58 -7.49
CA ARG A 30 -22.26 -7.40 -6.64
C ARG A 30 -22.71 -7.60 -5.19
N GLY A 31 -23.86 -8.25 -4.96
CA GLY A 31 -24.36 -8.59 -3.64
C GLY A 31 -23.44 -9.52 -2.87
N ILE A 32 -22.90 -10.54 -3.57
CA ILE A 32 -21.90 -11.46 -3.01
C ILE A 32 -20.62 -10.71 -2.63
N GLN A 33 -20.12 -9.82 -3.51
CA GLN A 33 -18.94 -9.00 -3.22
C GLN A 33 -19.17 -8.08 -2.00
N ALA A 34 -20.34 -7.44 -1.89
CA ALA A 34 -20.67 -6.62 -0.73
C ALA A 34 -20.73 -7.45 0.57
N GLY A 35 -21.23 -8.69 0.50
CA GLY A 35 -21.19 -9.63 1.62
C GLY A 35 -19.76 -9.96 2.06
N LEU A 36 -18.86 -10.16 1.09
CA LEU A 36 -17.44 -10.38 1.35
C LEU A 36 -16.80 -9.16 2.02
N ASP A 37 -17.08 -7.95 1.53
CA ASP A 37 -16.56 -6.70 2.12
C ASP A 37 -17.04 -6.51 3.57
N ILE A 38 -18.31 -6.85 3.87
CA ILE A 38 -18.85 -6.82 5.23
C ILE A 38 -18.13 -7.83 6.13
N LEU A 39 -17.81 -9.03 5.63
CA LEU A 39 -17.07 -10.03 6.40
C LEU A 39 -15.66 -9.56 6.74
N VAL A 40 -14.99 -8.87 5.81
CA VAL A 40 -13.67 -8.25 6.03
C VAL A 40 -13.70 -7.20 7.15
N SER A 41 -14.85 -6.63 7.49
CA SER A 41 -14.97 -5.73 8.65
C SER A 41 -14.93 -6.46 10.01
N LYS A 42 -14.99 -7.80 10.02
CA LYS A 42 -14.94 -8.62 11.24
C LYS A 42 -13.55 -9.19 11.45
N ASP A 43 -13.16 -9.40 12.70
CA ASP A 43 -11.86 -9.98 13.06
C ASP A 43 -11.82 -11.48 12.73
N LEU A 44 -11.48 -11.80 11.48
CA LEU A 44 -11.47 -13.15 10.95
C LEU A 44 -10.06 -13.75 10.98
N PRO A 45 -9.81 -14.85 11.74
CA PRO A 45 -8.46 -15.40 11.90
C PRO A 45 -7.76 -15.82 10.60
N TYR A 46 -8.50 -16.24 9.58
CA TYR A 46 -7.95 -16.69 8.29
C TYR A 46 -7.61 -15.53 7.33
N LEU A 47 -8.08 -14.31 7.63
CA LEU A 47 -7.62 -13.08 6.96
C LEU A 47 -6.48 -12.41 7.72
N MET A 48 -6.10 -12.93 8.88
CA MET A 48 -4.95 -12.42 9.61
C MET A 48 -3.68 -12.88 8.92
N THR A 49 -2.80 -11.93 8.63
CA THR A 49 -1.48 -12.16 8.07
C THR A 49 -0.47 -11.25 8.76
N ASP A 50 0.80 -11.52 8.51
CA ASP A 50 1.90 -10.71 9.01
C ASP A 50 2.54 -9.95 7.84
N GLY A 51 3.07 -8.77 8.12
CA GLY A 51 3.87 -7.98 7.22
C GLY A 51 5.15 -7.50 7.92
N LEU A 52 6.12 -7.09 7.10
CA LEU A 52 7.42 -6.62 7.56
C LEU A 52 7.77 -5.36 6.76
N PHE A 53 8.39 -4.38 7.41
CA PHE A 53 9.10 -3.31 6.72
C PHE A 53 10.35 -2.91 7.51
N PRO A 54 11.46 -2.59 6.83
CA PRO A 54 12.63 -2.02 7.47
C PRO A 54 12.43 -0.53 7.75
N THR A 55 12.78 -0.09 8.96
CA THR A 55 13.00 1.34 9.22
C THR A 55 14.25 1.82 8.50
N ILE A 56 14.36 3.13 8.32
CA ILE A 56 15.56 3.74 7.72
C ILE A 56 16.23 4.62 8.76
N ALA A 57 17.47 4.31 9.07
CA ALA A 57 18.34 5.11 9.94
C ALA A 57 18.43 6.57 9.45
N ILE A 58 18.63 7.48 10.40
CA ILE A 58 18.90 8.89 10.11
C ILE A 58 20.17 9.01 9.26
N HIS A 59 20.10 9.83 8.21
CA HIS A 59 21.25 10.19 7.41
C HIS A 59 21.73 11.60 7.78
N ASN A 60 22.92 11.69 8.35
CA ASN A 60 23.55 12.93 8.83
C ASN A 60 25.03 13.00 8.43
N THR A 61 25.39 12.37 7.31
CA THR A 61 26.78 12.32 6.85
C THR A 61 27.12 13.57 6.06
N GLY A 62 28.16 14.29 6.51
CA GLY A 62 28.66 15.51 5.88
C GLY A 62 27.92 16.78 6.32
N ASN A 63 28.21 17.87 5.62
CA ASN A 63 27.63 19.19 5.83
C ASN A 63 26.95 19.67 4.56
N VAL A 64 26.05 20.63 4.70
CA VAL A 64 25.28 21.19 3.59
C VAL A 64 25.32 22.72 3.58
N ASP A 65 25.21 23.27 2.38
CA ASP A 65 24.98 24.69 2.15
C ASP A 65 23.47 24.93 2.02
N VAL A 66 22.95 25.79 2.88
CA VAL A 66 21.57 26.28 2.84
C VAL A 66 21.56 27.79 2.70
N THR A 67 20.65 28.31 1.89
CA THR A 67 20.48 29.76 1.69
C THR A 67 19.06 30.14 2.04
N ASN A 68 18.89 31.16 2.89
CA ASN A 68 17.57 31.69 3.23
C ASN A 68 16.81 32.09 1.94
N GLY A 69 15.57 31.62 1.82
CA GLY A 69 14.71 31.86 0.66
C GLY A 69 14.96 30.92 -0.52
N SER A 70 15.92 30.00 -0.44
CA SER A 70 16.21 29.01 -1.48
C SER A 70 15.57 27.66 -1.18
N ALA A 71 15.04 26.98 -2.19
CA ALA A 71 14.61 25.58 -2.08
C ALA A 71 15.77 24.60 -2.38
N THR A 72 16.92 25.08 -2.83
CA THR A 72 18.07 24.23 -3.14
C THR A 72 18.93 24.05 -1.90
N VAL A 73 19.26 22.80 -1.61
CA VAL A 73 20.27 22.41 -0.61
C VAL A 73 21.43 21.81 -1.37
N SER A 74 22.61 22.42 -1.24
CA SER A 74 23.82 21.93 -1.89
C SER A 74 24.67 21.19 -0.86
N GLY A 75 25.36 20.17 -1.31
CA GLY A 75 26.29 19.44 -0.49
C GLY A 75 27.63 20.13 -0.39
N GLY A 76 28.20 20.20 0.81
CA GLY A 76 29.55 20.72 1.00
C GLY A 76 30.58 19.91 0.20
N ALA A 77 31.72 20.55 -0.13
CA ALA A 77 32.79 19.97 -0.96
C ALA A 77 33.40 18.67 -0.40
N THR A 78 33.17 18.35 0.87
CA THR A 78 33.66 17.16 1.58
C THR A 78 32.63 16.05 1.74
N SER A 79 31.50 16.11 1.03
CA SER A 79 30.55 15.01 0.74
C SER A 79 29.35 14.83 1.69
N PRO A 80 28.14 15.31 1.34
CA PRO A 80 26.93 14.53 1.53
C PRO A 80 26.69 13.65 0.31
N VAL A 81 26.27 12.41 0.56
CA VAL A 81 25.89 11.47 -0.50
C VAL A 81 24.37 11.43 -0.53
N PHE A 82 23.77 12.46 -1.13
CA PHE A 82 22.34 12.38 -1.43
C PHE A 82 22.09 11.24 -2.40
N THR A 83 20.95 10.57 -2.25
CA THR A 83 20.53 9.50 -3.16
C THR A 83 19.09 9.73 -3.59
N LEU A 84 18.72 9.16 -4.74
CA LEU A 84 17.34 9.21 -5.24
C LEU A 84 16.33 8.69 -4.21
N ALA A 85 16.71 7.71 -3.39
CA ALA A 85 15.87 7.13 -2.34
C ALA A 85 15.54 8.09 -1.17
N MET A 86 16.17 9.27 -1.12
CA MET A 86 15.88 10.32 -0.14
C MET A 86 14.74 11.23 -0.56
N VAL A 87 14.29 11.19 -1.82
CA VAL A 87 13.13 11.94 -2.27
C VAL A 87 11.90 11.56 -1.44
N GLY A 88 11.14 12.56 -1.01
CA GLY A 88 9.99 12.41 -0.13
C GLY A 88 10.33 12.33 1.36
N ARG A 89 11.60 12.20 1.77
CA ARG A 89 12.00 12.21 3.20
C ARG A 89 12.00 13.62 3.79
N LYS A 90 12.12 13.70 5.12
CA LYS A 90 12.26 14.97 5.85
C LYS A 90 13.73 15.35 5.99
N PHE A 91 14.02 16.61 5.73
CA PHE A 91 15.32 17.28 5.89
C PHE A 91 15.21 18.34 7.00
N ARG A 92 16.23 18.45 7.85
CA ARG A 92 16.38 19.53 8.83
C ARG A 92 17.83 19.89 9.04
N ILE A 93 18.09 21.14 9.39
CA ILE A 93 19.38 21.59 9.94
C ILE A 93 19.40 21.31 11.44
N ASP A 94 20.56 20.92 11.98
CA ASP A 94 20.72 20.68 13.40
C ASP A 94 20.52 21.98 14.19
N GLY A 95 19.71 21.91 15.25
CA GLY A 95 19.32 23.08 16.04
C GLY A 95 18.11 23.84 15.50
N ASP A 96 17.74 23.66 14.23
CA ASP A 96 16.53 24.25 13.67
C ASP A 96 15.26 23.50 14.10
N ASN A 97 14.16 24.25 14.19
CA ASN A 97 12.85 23.69 14.52
C ASN A 97 12.05 23.21 13.31
N THR A 98 12.41 23.70 12.13
CA THR A 98 11.64 23.52 10.90
C THR A 98 12.13 22.30 10.13
N THR A 99 11.21 21.43 9.74
CA THR A 99 11.49 20.31 8.84
C THR A 99 10.95 20.61 7.44
N TYR A 100 11.70 20.20 6.42
CA TYR A 100 11.37 20.39 5.02
C TYR A 100 11.22 19.01 4.36
N ARG A 101 10.35 18.87 3.36
CA ARG A 101 10.27 17.62 2.59
C ARG A 101 11.14 17.75 1.34
N ILE A 102 11.92 16.71 1.05
CA ILE A 102 12.76 16.65 -0.16
C ILE A 102 11.86 16.40 -1.36
N LYS A 103 11.81 17.34 -2.30
CA LYS A 103 10.99 17.29 -3.51
C LYS A 103 11.64 16.47 -4.62
N ALA A 104 12.92 16.72 -4.90
CA ALA A 104 13.62 16.03 -5.97
C ALA A 104 15.11 15.89 -5.66
N PHE A 105 15.68 14.81 -6.17
CA PHE A 105 17.10 14.55 -6.22
C PHE A 105 17.64 15.08 -7.55
N VAL A 106 18.62 15.99 -7.50
CA VAL A 106 19.26 16.56 -8.69
C VAL A 106 20.58 15.86 -8.96
N SER A 107 21.41 15.73 -7.94
CA SER A 107 22.70 15.03 -8.00
C SER A 107 23.11 14.52 -6.61
N SER A 108 24.21 13.78 -6.50
CA SER A 108 24.73 13.33 -5.22
C SER A 108 25.04 14.47 -4.23
N THR A 109 25.23 15.69 -4.73
CA THR A 109 25.51 16.89 -3.93
C THR A 109 24.42 17.94 -4.05
N GLU A 110 23.25 17.62 -4.59
CA GLU A 110 22.16 18.60 -4.69
C GLU A 110 20.78 17.95 -4.60
N ILE A 111 19.96 18.52 -3.73
CA ILE A 111 18.53 18.22 -3.62
C ILE A 111 17.73 19.52 -3.66
N THR A 112 16.45 19.39 -3.99
CA THR A 112 15.48 20.48 -3.88
C THR A 112 14.41 20.14 -2.84
N LEU A 113 13.99 21.14 -2.08
CA LEU A 113 12.95 21.08 -1.06
C LEU A 113 11.59 21.46 -1.67
N GLU A 114 10.50 20.97 -1.07
CA GLU A 114 9.14 21.37 -1.47
C GLU A 114 8.84 22.83 -1.15
N THR A 115 9.42 23.34 -0.05
CA THR A 115 9.31 24.72 0.41
C THR A 115 10.70 25.34 0.54
N ALA A 116 10.80 26.64 0.27
CA ALA A 116 12.06 27.37 0.46
C ALA A 116 12.52 27.32 1.92
N TYR A 117 13.82 27.18 2.12
CA TYR A 117 14.45 27.19 3.43
C TYR A 117 14.30 28.58 4.09
N VAL A 118 13.74 28.64 5.29
CA VAL A 118 13.46 29.90 5.99
C VAL A 118 14.45 30.22 7.12
N GLY A 119 15.38 29.32 7.41
CA GLY A 119 16.42 29.53 8.42
C GLY A 119 17.54 30.45 7.93
N SER A 120 18.59 30.59 8.75
CA SER A 120 19.75 31.42 8.40
C SER A 120 20.61 30.78 7.32
N THR A 121 21.14 31.57 6.39
CA THR A 121 22.12 31.07 5.42
C THR A 121 23.35 30.53 6.15
N ASP A 122 23.76 29.32 5.82
CA ASP A 122 24.91 28.62 6.39
C ASP A 122 25.56 27.74 5.31
N THR A 123 26.88 27.81 5.18
CA THR A 123 27.68 27.10 4.17
C THR A 123 28.45 25.92 4.75
N ASP A 124 28.12 25.49 5.96
CA ASP A 124 28.71 24.30 6.59
C ASP A 124 27.74 23.69 7.62
N ALA A 125 26.45 23.72 7.34
CA ALA A 125 25.42 23.35 8.30
C ALA A 125 25.40 21.82 8.52
N SER A 126 25.40 21.40 9.79
CA SER A 126 25.06 20.02 10.14
C SER A 126 23.57 19.77 9.90
N TYR A 127 23.22 18.57 9.45
CA TYR A 127 21.86 18.27 9.03
C TYR A 127 21.48 16.82 9.31
N GLN A 128 20.18 16.56 9.16
CA GLN A 128 19.64 15.22 9.21
C GLN A 128 18.55 15.03 8.16
N ILE A 129 18.56 13.85 7.53
CA ILE A 129 17.49 13.35 6.67
C ILE A 129 16.92 12.08 7.31
N HIS A 130 15.62 12.06 7.55
CA HIS A 130 14.93 10.91 8.12
C HIS A 130 13.63 10.62 7.38
N LYS A 131 13.22 9.35 7.42
CA LYS A 131 11.94 8.93 6.86
C LYS A 131 10.87 9.05 7.93
N ASP A 132 9.86 9.88 7.66
CA ASP A 132 8.74 10.12 8.57
C ASP A 132 7.63 9.08 8.39
N GLU A 133 7.30 8.72 7.16
CA GLU A 133 6.18 7.83 6.85
C GLU A 133 6.63 6.52 6.20
N TYR A 134 6.05 5.40 6.64
CA TYR A 134 6.29 4.05 6.12
C TYR A 134 5.00 3.50 5.53
N ARG A 135 5.11 2.79 4.39
CA ARG A 135 3.96 2.14 3.77
C ARG A 135 3.76 0.74 4.34
N LEU A 136 2.52 0.42 4.64
CA LEU A 136 2.07 -0.93 4.99
C LEU A 136 1.66 -1.70 3.75
N ALA A 137 1.33 -2.98 3.90
CA ALA A 137 0.87 -3.81 2.79
C ALA A 137 -0.37 -3.19 2.11
N PRO A 138 -0.47 -3.23 0.77
CA PRO A 138 -1.56 -2.60 0.04
C PRO A 138 -2.89 -3.34 0.22
N ASP A 139 -2.86 -4.61 0.59
CA ASP A 139 -4.03 -5.38 0.98
C ASP A 139 -4.40 -5.19 2.46
N MET A 140 -3.77 -4.29 3.22
CA MET A 140 -4.12 -4.11 4.62
C MET A 140 -5.49 -3.44 4.80
N ALA A 141 -6.45 -4.15 5.40
CA ALA A 141 -7.76 -3.61 5.76
C ALA A 141 -7.75 -2.96 7.15
N THR A 142 -7.12 -3.62 8.12
CA THR A 142 -7.08 -3.12 9.51
C THR A 142 -5.77 -3.52 10.18
N HIS A 143 -5.06 -2.53 10.69
CA HIS A 143 -3.88 -2.73 11.53
C HIS A 143 -4.29 -3.33 12.89
N LYS A 144 -3.54 -4.33 13.39
CA LYS A 144 -3.82 -4.96 14.68
C LYS A 144 -2.73 -4.72 15.72
N VAL A 145 -1.51 -5.16 15.43
CA VAL A 145 -0.39 -5.07 16.39
C VAL A 145 0.92 -4.89 15.63
N MET A 146 1.73 -3.93 16.05
CA MET A 146 3.10 -3.74 15.60
C MET A 146 4.10 -4.17 16.67
N ARG A 147 5.22 -4.75 16.25
CA ARG A 147 6.33 -5.17 17.11
C ARG A 147 7.66 -4.96 16.42
N GLN A 148 8.66 -4.53 17.17
CA GLN A 148 10.04 -4.60 16.72
C GLN A 148 10.53 -6.05 16.78
N VAL A 149 11.21 -6.54 15.74
CA VAL A 149 11.62 -7.95 15.66
C VAL A 149 12.76 -8.27 16.62
N GLU A 150 13.72 -7.36 16.75
CA GLU A 150 14.93 -7.55 17.55
C GLU A 150 14.62 -7.57 19.05
N ASP A 151 13.89 -6.57 19.53
CA ASP A 151 13.53 -6.44 20.94
C ASP A 151 12.27 -7.24 21.32
N GLN A 152 11.50 -7.70 20.33
CA GLN A 152 10.18 -8.35 20.49
C GLN A 152 9.13 -7.52 21.26
N VAL A 153 9.40 -6.23 21.48
CA VAL A 153 8.51 -5.31 22.19
C VAL A 153 7.37 -4.90 21.25
N ALA A 154 6.14 -5.00 21.76
CA ALA A 154 4.97 -4.47 21.07
C ALA A 154 4.97 -2.94 21.11
N MET A 155 4.73 -2.32 19.96
CA MET A 155 4.60 -0.88 19.85
C MET A 155 3.22 -0.45 20.34
N ASN A 156 3.17 0.73 20.96
CA ASN A 156 1.93 1.34 21.38
C ASN A 156 1.32 2.11 20.22
N SER A 157 0.23 1.59 19.68
CA SER A 157 -0.53 2.28 18.64
C SER A 157 -1.32 3.44 19.23
N ILE A 158 -1.06 4.65 18.73
CA ILE A 158 -1.74 5.88 19.19
C ILE A 158 -2.31 6.63 18.00
N GLU A 159 -3.43 7.31 18.22
CA GLU A 159 -4.06 8.16 17.20
C GLU A 159 -3.20 9.38 16.90
N ALA A 160 -3.22 9.86 15.64
CA ALA A 160 -2.42 11.01 15.21
C ALA A 160 -2.64 12.25 16.08
N THR A 161 -3.88 12.57 16.44
CA THR A 161 -4.20 13.72 17.31
C THR A 161 -3.62 13.55 18.71
N ALA A 162 -3.67 12.35 19.28
CA ALA A 162 -3.09 12.07 20.59
C ALA A 162 -1.56 12.18 20.55
N PHE A 163 -0.94 11.73 19.45
CA PHE A 163 0.48 11.89 19.23
C PHE A 163 0.87 13.36 19.11
N ASP A 164 0.15 14.18 18.35
CA ASP A 164 0.45 15.61 18.21
C ASP A 164 0.34 16.38 19.54
N ILE A 165 -0.51 15.91 20.46
CA ILE A 165 -0.64 16.46 21.83
C ILE A 165 0.54 16.01 22.71
N LEU A 166 0.92 14.73 22.65
CA LEU A 166 1.97 14.15 23.49
C LEU A 166 3.38 14.57 23.02
N GLU A 167 3.59 14.63 21.72
CA GLU A 167 4.88 14.87 21.07
C GLU A 167 4.79 16.01 20.03
N PRO A 168 4.53 17.27 20.43
CA PRO A 168 4.32 18.38 19.50
C PRO A 168 5.52 18.67 18.58
N SER A 169 6.72 18.24 18.98
CA SER A 169 7.94 18.43 18.19
C SER A 169 8.45 17.15 17.53
N ALA A 170 8.02 15.97 18.00
CA ALA A 170 8.39 14.64 17.51
C ALA A 170 9.84 14.49 17.02
N ARG A 171 10.83 14.77 17.90
CA ARG A 171 12.27 14.78 17.52
C ARG A 171 13.13 13.72 18.16
N ALA A 172 12.63 13.02 19.17
CA ALA A 172 13.42 12.02 19.85
C ALA A 172 13.87 10.98 18.83
N GLU A 173 15.13 10.58 18.94
CA GLU A 173 15.77 9.56 18.10
C GLU A 173 15.95 8.30 18.96
N GLY A 174 15.92 7.13 18.32
CA GLY A 174 16.09 5.83 18.97
C GLY A 174 15.17 4.76 18.40
N SER A 175 15.17 3.59 19.03
CA SER A 175 14.28 2.49 18.66
C SER A 175 12.81 2.87 18.86
N PRO A 176 11.93 2.72 17.85
CA PRO A 176 10.54 3.07 17.96
C PRO A 176 9.79 2.29 19.03
N ARG A 177 8.86 2.98 19.68
CA ARG A 177 7.97 2.45 20.73
C ARG A 177 6.50 2.75 20.44
N PHE A 178 6.22 3.66 19.50
CA PHE A 178 4.88 4.06 19.09
C PHE A 178 4.71 3.91 17.58
N ASP A 179 3.55 3.43 17.18
CA ASP A 179 3.07 3.49 15.81
C ASP A 179 1.88 4.43 15.72
N ILE A 180 1.87 5.27 14.69
CA ILE A 180 0.85 6.29 14.48
C ILE A 180 0.33 6.15 13.06
N LEU A 181 -0.92 5.71 12.93
CA LEU A 181 -1.54 5.60 11.62
C LEU A 181 -1.92 6.99 11.10
N VAL A 182 -1.41 7.34 9.91
CA VAL A 182 -1.59 8.68 9.31
C VAL A 182 -2.73 8.73 8.30
N GLY A 183 -3.08 7.58 7.71
CA GLY A 183 -4.10 7.46 6.67
C GLY A 183 -3.59 6.63 5.50
N SER A 184 -4.21 6.75 4.33
CA SER A 184 -3.69 6.22 3.07
C SER A 184 -3.29 7.35 2.13
N LYS A 185 -2.42 7.04 1.17
CA LYS A 185 -2.13 7.94 0.06
C LYS A 185 -1.96 7.12 -1.20
N LEU A 186 -2.69 7.53 -2.22
CA LEU A 186 -2.56 6.99 -3.57
C LEU A 186 -1.25 7.46 -4.19
N ASP A 187 -0.38 6.51 -4.50
CA ASP A 187 0.82 6.71 -5.31
C ASP A 187 0.75 5.89 -6.59
N ILE A 188 1.41 6.38 -7.63
CA ILE A 188 1.42 5.74 -8.95
C ILE A 188 2.85 5.33 -9.28
N TYR A 189 3.01 4.09 -9.71
CA TYR A 189 4.24 3.57 -10.29
C TYR A 189 4.02 3.22 -11.76
N ASN A 190 4.81 3.82 -12.65
CA ASN A 190 4.66 3.69 -14.10
C ASN A 190 6.02 3.58 -14.83
N THR A 191 7.05 3.07 -14.14
CA THR A 191 8.38 2.91 -14.73
C THR A 191 8.48 1.59 -15.50
N GLY A 192 8.97 1.66 -16.74
CA GLY A 192 9.12 0.51 -17.64
C GLY A 192 7.87 0.26 -18.50
N THR A 193 7.81 -0.92 -19.12
CA THR A 193 6.68 -1.37 -19.95
C THR A 193 6.30 -2.80 -19.62
N ILE A 194 5.15 -3.27 -20.10
CA ILE A 194 4.66 -4.64 -19.86
C ILE A 194 4.22 -5.35 -21.14
N SER A 195 4.00 -6.66 -21.00
CA SER A 195 3.44 -7.56 -22.00
C SER A 195 2.72 -8.74 -21.32
N GLY A 196 1.81 -9.40 -22.04
CA GLY A 196 1.06 -10.53 -21.50
C GLY A 196 0.18 -11.20 -22.55
N THR A 197 -0.15 -12.48 -22.34
CA THR A 197 -0.97 -13.27 -23.26
C THR A 197 -2.40 -13.37 -22.75
N SER A 198 -3.40 -13.24 -23.62
CA SER A 198 -4.81 -13.44 -23.23
C SER A 198 -5.02 -14.80 -22.54
N GLY A 199 -5.82 -14.80 -21.47
CA GLY A 199 -6.10 -15.96 -20.65
C GLY A 199 -4.99 -16.34 -19.66
N ALA A 200 -3.82 -15.70 -19.72
CA ALA A 200 -2.76 -15.89 -18.73
C ALA A 200 -3.02 -15.04 -17.48
N VAL A 201 -2.42 -15.46 -16.36
CA VAL A 201 -2.40 -14.72 -15.09
C VAL A 201 -1.04 -14.05 -14.82
N VAL A 202 -0.10 -14.18 -15.75
CA VAL A 202 1.27 -13.66 -15.61
C VAL A 202 1.46 -12.49 -16.54
N ILE A 203 1.98 -11.38 -16.01
CA ILE A 203 2.38 -10.19 -16.75
C ILE A 203 3.91 -10.06 -16.67
N THR A 204 4.55 -9.84 -17.82
CA THR A 204 6.00 -9.68 -17.92
C THR A 204 6.35 -8.21 -18.14
N GLY A 205 7.18 -7.66 -17.26
CA GLY A 205 7.72 -6.32 -17.32
C GLY A 205 9.03 -6.24 -18.11
N SER A 206 9.34 -5.04 -18.61
CA SER A 206 10.62 -4.68 -19.22
C SER A 206 11.06 -3.32 -18.68
N SER A 207 12.31 -3.24 -18.22
CA SER A 207 12.85 -2.06 -17.50
C SER A 207 12.03 -1.66 -16.27
N THR A 208 11.41 -2.65 -15.63
CA THR A 208 10.67 -2.54 -14.37
C THR A 208 11.56 -2.95 -13.20
N VAL A 209 11.27 -2.46 -11.99
CA VAL A 209 12.02 -2.79 -10.75
C VAL A 209 11.04 -3.10 -9.61
N TRP A 210 10.05 -3.96 -9.86
CA TRP A 210 8.89 -4.12 -8.99
C TRP A 210 9.21 -4.56 -7.55
N THR A 211 10.25 -5.38 -7.33
CA THR A 211 10.57 -5.86 -5.97
C THR A 211 11.23 -4.79 -5.10
N GLY A 212 11.79 -3.74 -5.72
CA GLY A 212 12.40 -2.60 -5.02
C GLY A 212 11.44 -1.45 -4.73
N VAL A 213 10.20 -1.49 -5.22
CA VAL A 213 9.23 -0.40 -5.02
C VAL A 213 8.52 -0.57 -3.69
N GLU A 214 8.74 0.36 -2.77
CA GLU A 214 8.07 0.34 -1.47
C GLU A 214 6.54 0.44 -1.61
N GLY A 215 5.83 -0.49 -0.97
CA GLY A 215 4.38 -0.57 -0.99
C GLY A 215 3.80 -1.31 -2.19
N LEU A 216 4.60 -1.61 -3.22
CA LEU A 216 4.17 -2.47 -4.32
C LEU A 216 4.22 -3.92 -3.87
N ALA A 217 3.05 -4.49 -3.59
CA ALA A 217 2.90 -5.88 -3.17
C ALA A 217 1.52 -6.45 -3.59
N ASN A 218 1.19 -7.63 -3.09
CA ASN A 218 -0.11 -8.28 -3.28
C ASN A 218 -1.27 -7.36 -2.84
N GLY A 219 -2.27 -7.18 -3.70
CA GLY A 219 -3.38 -6.24 -3.51
C GLY A 219 -3.23 -4.90 -4.25
N SER A 220 -2.03 -4.57 -4.76
CA SER A 220 -1.84 -3.38 -5.60
C SER A 220 -2.64 -3.51 -6.91
N ARG A 221 -3.08 -2.38 -7.48
CA ARG A 221 -3.91 -2.37 -8.70
C ARG A 221 -3.09 -1.98 -9.91
N LEU A 222 -2.98 -2.87 -10.89
CA LEU A 222 -2.31 -2.65 -12.16
C LEU A 222 -3.32 -2.25 -13.23
N THR A 223 -3.15 -1.09 -13.85
CA THR A 223 -4.03 -0.55 -14.89
C THR A 223 -3.33 -0.59 -16.24
N VAL A 224 -4.01 -1.13 -17.25
CA VAL A 224 -3.56 -1.20 -18.65
C VAL A 224 -4.67 -0.69 -19.55
N GLY A 225 -4.55 0.55 -20.03
CA GLY A 225 -5.63 1.21 -20.75
C GLY A 225 -6.86 1.39 -19.84
N THR A 226 -7.95 0.67 -20.13
CA THR A 226 -9.19 0.68 -19.32
C THR A 226 -9.30 -0.51 -18.37
N GLU A 227 -8.45 -1.51 -18.52
CA GLU A 227 -8.49 -2.73 -17.72
C GLU A 227 -7.72 -2.54 -16.42
N VAL A 228 -8.30 -3.01 -15.31
CA VAL A 228 -7.67 -2.97 -13.98
C VAL A 228 -7.56 -4.40 -13.47
N TYR A 229 -6.36 -4.78 -13.08
CA TYR A 229 -6.00 -6.08 -12.55
C TYR A 229 -5.47 -5.94 -11.11
N THR A 230 -5.70 -6.96 -10.29
CA THR A 230 -5.21 -7.02 -8.92
C THR A 230 -3.97 -7.89 -8.86
N ILE A 231 -2.86 -7.34 -8.39
CA ILE A 231 -1.60 -8.08 -8.26
C ILE A 231 -1.76 -9.12 -7.14
N LYS A 232 -1.54 -10.39 -7.47
CA LYS A 232 -1.50 -11.52 -6.55
C LYS A 232 -0.13 -11.71 -5.93
N SER A 233 0.92 -11.62 -6.73
CA SER A 233 2.30 -11.69 -6.26
C SER A 233 3.21 -10.88 -7.17
N VAL A 234 4.22 -10.29 -6.54
CA VAL A 234 5.36 -9.68 -7.23
C VAL A 234 6.45 -10.75 -7.22
N ASP A 235 6.60 -11.44 -8.34
CA ASP A 235 7.43 -12.63 -8.41
C ASP A 235 8.90 -12.27 -8.61
N THR A 236 9.16 -11.29 -9.49
CA THR A 236 10.49 -10.71 -9.75
C THR A 236 10.34 -9.24 -10.18
N ASP A 237 11.46 -8.53 -10.39
CA ASP A 237 11.44 -7.17 -10.92
C ASP A 237 10.72 -7.04 -12.27
N THR A 238 10.61 -8.14 -13.03
CA THR A 238 10.01 -8.20 -14.37
C THR A 238 8.86 -9.19 -14.47
N GLN A 239 8.33 -9.70 -13.36
CA GLN A 239 7.20 -10.62 -13.38
C GLN A 239 6.26 -10.38 -12.20
N VAL A 240 4.98 -10.19 -12.51
CA VAL A 240 3.89 -10.24 -11.53
C VAL A 240 2.87 -11.27 -11.97
N THR A 241 2.24 -11.89 -10.99
CA THR A 241 1.05 -12.72 -11.18
C THR A 241 -0.15 -11.91 -10.69
N ILE A 242 -1.23 -11.90 -11.47
CA ILE A 242 -2.51 -11.26 -11.14
C ILE A 242 -3.54 -12.31 -10.69
N TYR A 243 -4.61 -11.87 -10.02
CA TYR A 243 -5.72 -12.76 -9.67
C TYR A 243 -6.59 -13.10 -10.87
N GLU A 244 -6.89 -12.08 -11.67
CA GLU A 244 -7.71 -12.19 -12.85
C GLU A 244 -6.93 -12.86 -14.00
N THR A 245 -7.64 -13.30 -15.03
CA THR A 245 -7.01 -13.68 -16.30
C THR A 245 -7.01 -12.48 -17.24
N LEU A 246 -5.95 -12.33 -18.03
CA LEU A 246 -5.86 -11.25 -19.01
C LEU A 246 -6.99 -11.36 -20.05
N ALA A 247 -7.88 -10.38 -20.06
CA ALA A 247 -9.02 -10.34 -20.99
C ALA A 247 -8.57 -10.28 -22.46
N SER A 248 -7.41 -9.68 -22.73
CA SER A 248 -6.81 -9.59 -24.06
C SER A 248 -5.28 -9.64 -23.98
N THR A 249 -4.63 -9.88 -25.12
CA THR A 249 -3.16 -9.88 -25.20
C THR A 249 -2.63 -8.45 -25.06
N ILE A 250 -1.70 -8.25 -24.12
CA ILE A 250 -0.98 -6.99 -23.92
C ILE A 250 0.28 -7.04 -24.80
N SER A 251 0.34 -6.15 -25.79
CA SER A 251 1.48 -6.07 -26.70
C SER A 251 2.76 -5.67 -25.95
N ALA A 252 3.92 -6.13 -26.42
CA ALA A 252 5.20 -5.71 -25.83
C ALA A 252 5.41 -4.20 -25.97
N GLY A 253 5.95 -3.58 -24.92
CA GLY A 253 6.15 -2.13 -24.86
C GLY A 253 4.92 -1.34 -24.42
N THR A 254 3.87 -1.99 -23.92
CA THR A 254 2.66 -1.30 -23.44
C THR A 254 2.94 -0.58 -22.12
N ASN A 255 2.53 0.68 -22.02
CA ASN A 255 2.57 1.45 -20.78
C ASN A 255 1.51 0.97 -19.79
N TYR A 256 1.78 1.17 -18.50
CA TYR A 256 0.90 0.76 -17.42
C TYR A 256 1.06 1.69 -16.22
N GLU A 257 0.11 1.59 -15.29
CA GLU A 257 0.16 2.29 -14.01
C GLU A 257 -0.18 1.31 -12.90
N ILE A 258 0.66 1.22 -11.87
CA ILE A 258 0.34 0.53 -10.63
C ILE A 258 -0.07 1.56 -9.58
N SER A 259 -1.33 1.51 -9.19
CA SER A 259 -1.91 2.30 -8.12
C SER A 259 -1.67 1.61 -6.77
N MET A 260 -1.01 2.34 -5.88
CA MET A 260 -0.62 1.93 -4.53
C MET A 260 -1.35 2.82 -3.52
N ASP A 261 -2.48 2.35 -2.97
CA ASP A 261 -3.25 3.06 -1.94
C ASP A 261 -2.94 2.48 -0.55
N ASN A 262 -1.66 2.39 -0.24
CA ASN A 262 -1.19 1.79 0.99
C ASN A 262 -1.54 2.68 2.18
N MET A 263 -1.94 2.03 3.28
CA MET A 263 -1.95 2.69 4.57
C MET A 263 -0.53 3.10 4.97
N ARG A 264 -0.41 4.27 5.56
CA ARG A 264 0.84 4.87 6.02
C ARG A 264 0.84 5.02 7.51
N LEU A 265 2.00 4.77 8.09
CA LEU A 265 2.26 4.97 9.51
C LEU A 265 3.47 5.85 9.70
N LYS A 266 3.53 6.51 10.85
CA LYS A 266 4.74 7.04 11.45
C LYS A 266 5.17 6.12 12.59
N VAL A 267 6.47 6.02 12.79
CA VAL A 267 7.05 5.38 13.97
C VAL A 267 7.72 6.45 14.83
N PHE A 268 7.67 6.29 16.15
CA PHE A 268 8.32 7.20 17.09
C PHE A 268 8.89 6.44 18.30
N PRO A 269 10.07 6.78 18.86
CA PRO A 269 11.09 7.72 18.37
C PRO A 269 11.52 7.51 16.91
N ILE A 270 12.14 8.52 16.31
CA ILE A 270 12.70 8.44 14.95
C ILE A 270 13.83 7.40 14.95
N PRO A 271 13.78 6.36 14.09
CA PRO A 271 14.80 5.32 14.06
C PRO A 271 16.20 5.88 13.81
N ASP A 272 17.10 5.75 14.78
CA ASP A 272 18.53 6.10 14.65
C ASP A 272 19.32 4.99 13.95
N VAL A 273 18.85 3.75 14.04
CA VAL A 273 19.32 2.58 13.31
C VAL A 273 18.23 1.96 12.44
N ALA A 274 18.64 1.17 11.44
CA ALA A 274 17.70 0.39 10.65
C ALA A 274 17.27 -0.86 11.42
N GLU A 275 15.96 -1.04 11.60
CA GLU A 275 15.34 -2.08 12.40
C GLU A 275 14.19 -2.70 11.60
N ILE A 276 13.85 -3.97 11.86
CA ILE A 276 12.73 -4.62 11.19
C ILE A 276 11.48 -4.50 12.06
N ILE A 277 10.46 -3.83 11.54
CA ILE A 277 9.14 -3.79 12.17
C ILE A 277 8.26 -4.88 11.58
N LYS A 278 7.79 -5.76 12.46
CA LYS A 278 6.77 -6.75 12.15
C LYS A 278 5.41 -6.22 12.56
N TYR A 279 4.43 -6.33 11.68
CA TYR A 279 3.06 -5.98 11.98
C TYR A 279 2.12 -7.11 11.62
N ARG A 280 1.12 -7.33 12.47
CA ARG A 280 0.00 -8.20 12.17
C ARG A 280 -1.17 -7.34 11.72
N TYR A 281 -1.82 -7.79 10.67
CA TYR A 281 -2.97 -7.09 10.12
C TYR A 281 -3.99 -8.06 9.57
N GLN A 282 -5.21 -7.55 9.42
CA GLN A 282 -6.22 -8.21 8.64
C GLN A 282 -6.15 -7.71 7.21
N ARG A 283 -5.99 -8.64 6.26
CA ARG A 283 -6.00 -8.31 4.84
C ARG A 283 -7.42 -8.12 4.30
N LEU A 284 -7.53 -7.37 3.21
CA LEU A 284 -8.70 -7.31 2.36
C LEU A 284 -8.91 -8.70 1.75
N ALA A 285 -10.16 -9.16 1.72
CA ALA A 285 -10.49 -10.36 0.95
C ALA A 285 -10.38 -10.05 -0.54
N PHE A 286 -9.90 -11.01 -1.31
CA PHE A 286 -9.77 -10.83 -2.75
C PHE A 286 -11.14 -10.70 -3.41
N PRO A 287 -11.29 -9.78 -4.37
CA PRO A 287 -12.54 -9.62 -5.09
C PRO A 287 -12.87 -10.88 -5.91
N LEU A 288 -14.14 -11.23 -5.97
CA LEU A 288 -14.65 -12.31 -6.80
C LEU A 288 -15.15 -11.72 -8.13
N ILE A 289 -14.39 -11.94 -9.20
CA ILE A 289 -14.65 -11.36 -10.53
C ILE A 289 -14.92 -12.49 -11.53
N ALA A 290 -13.96 -13.38 -11.71
CA ALA A 290 -14.06 -14.53 -12.59
C ALA A 290 -14.83 -15.69 -11.93
N ASP A 291 -15.51 -16.47 -12.75
CA ASP A 291 -16.30 -17.63 -12.31
C ASP A 291 -15.45 -18.69 -11.57
N THR A 292 -14.15 -18.70 -11.85
CA THR A 292 -13.15 -19.60 -11.25
C THR A 292 -12.53 -19.06 -9.96
N ASP A 293 -12.83 -17.82 -9.57
CA ASP A 293 -12.24 -17.22 -8.37
C ASP A 293 -12.67 -17.99 -7.12
N LEU A 294 -11.72 -18.16 -6.21
CA LEU A 294 -11.92 -18.81 -4.93
C LEU A 294 -12.01 -17.72 -3.85
N PRO A 295 -13.07 -17.70 -3.03
CA PRO A 295 -13.14 -16.76 -1.91
C PRO A 295 -12.03 -17.07 -0.90
N ASP A 296 -11.52 -16.02 -0.26
CA ASP A 296 -10.61 -16.12 0.89
C ASP A 296 -11.32 -16.55 2.19
N LEU A 297 -12.40 -17.30 2.05
CA LEU A 297 -13.20 -17.77 3.16
C LEU A 297 -13.15 -19.30 3.19
N PRO A 298 -13.13 -19.93 4.37
CA PRO A 298 -13.33 -21.36 4.50
C PRO A 298 -14.67 -21.78 3.88
N ASP A 299 -14.76 -23.03 3.39
CA ASP A 299 -15.94 -23.55 2.70
C ASP A 299 -17.21 -23.47 3.60
N GLU A 300 -17.05 -23.50 4.92
CA GLU A 300 -18.14 -23.39 5.89
C GLU A 300 -18.86 -22.03 5.84
N TRP A 301 -18.20 -20.98 5.34
CA TRP A 301 -18.76 -19.63 5.24
C TRP A 301 -19.53 -19.39 3.94
N HIS A 302 -19.65 -20.41 3.07
CA HIS A 302 -20.42 -20.37 1.81
C HIS A 302 -21.81 -19.77 1.99
N HIS A 303 -22.53 -20.22 3.03
CA HIS A 303 -23.89 -19.81 3.32
C HIS A 303 -24.02 -18.29 3.56
N VAL A 304 -22.98 -17.63 4.07
CA VAL A 304 -22.99 -16.17 4.29
C VAL A 304 -22.95 -15.42 2.96
N LEU A 305 -22.06 -15.84 2.04
CA LEU A 305 -21.97 -15.25 0.70
C LEU A 305 -23.25 -15.50 -0.12
N VAL A 306 -23.81 -16.72 -0.04
CA VAL A 306 -25.11 -17.04 -0.65
C VAL A 306 -26.21 -16.14 -0.07
N THR A 307 -26.26 -15.95 1.25
CA THR A 307 -27.25 -15.07 1.90
C THR A 307 -27.15 -13.63 1.41
N ALA A 308 -25.93 -13.08 1.29
CA ALA A 308 -25.71 -11.74 0.76
C ALA A 308 -26.20 -11.61 -0.71
N GLY A 309 -25.93 -12.63 -1.53
CA GLY A 309 -26.48 -12.73 -2.88
C GLY A 309 -28.01 -12.80 -2.91
N LEU A 310 -28.62 -13.60 -2.03
CA LEU A 310 -30.08 -13.76 -1.92
C LEU A 310 -30.80 -12.47 -1.55
N ILE A 311 -30.27 -11.72 -0.57
CA ILE A 311 -30.82 -10.41 -0.19
C ILE A 311 -30.88 -9.49 -1.41
N THR A 312 -29.80 -9.44 -2.19
CA THR A 312 -29.75 -8.63 -3.41
C THR A 312 -30.71 -9.14 -4.48
N ALA A 313 -30.81 -10.47 -4.65
CA ALA A 313 -31.75 -11.07 -5.59
C ALA A 313 -33.21 -10.69 -5.28
N TYR A 314 -33.65 -10.83 -4.03
CA TYR A 314 -35.02 -10.50 -3.62
C TYR A 314 -35.33 -9.00 -3.73
N GLN A 315 -34.40 -8.12 -3.35
CA GLN A 315 -34.56 -6.67 -3.53
C GLN A 315 -34.77 -6.25 -5.00
N THR A 316 -34.26 -7.04 -5.95
CA THR A 316 -34.42 -6.75 -7.37
C THR A 316 -35.68 -7.36 -7.98
N LYS A 317 -36.26 -8.38 -7.33
CA LYS A 317 -37.51 -9.02 -7.77
C LYS A 317 -38.70 -8.09 -7.59
N ASP A 318 -38.81 -7.46 -6.42
CA ASP A 318 -39.93 -6.60 -6.07
C ASP A 318 -40.06 -5.35 -6.97
N LYS A 319 -38.97 -4.93 -7.63
CA LYS A 319 -38.97 -3.79 -8.55
C LYS A 319 -39.54 -4.09 -9.93
N ASP A 320 -39.58 -5.36 -10.33
CA ASP A 320 -40.11 -5.76 -11.64
C ASP A 320 -41.60 -6.16 -11.56
N GLU A 321 -42.11 -6.42 -10.34
CA GLU A 321 -43.52 -6.78 -10.07
C GLU A 321 -44.38 -5.57 -9.63
N ALA A 322 -43.77 -4.40 -9.42
CA ALA A 322 -44.42 -3.14 -9.02
C ALA A 322 -44.53 -2.14 -10.19
#